data_AF-Q95YB4-F1
#
_entry.id   AF-Q95YB4-F1
#
_cell.length_a   1.000
_cell.length_b   1.000
_cell.length_c   1.000
_cell.angle_alpha   90.00
_cell.angle_beta   90.00
_cell.angle_gamma   90.00
#
_symmetry.space_group_name_H-M   'P 1'
#
loop_
_entity.id
_entity.type
_entity.pdbx_description
1 polymer ?
#
loop_
_entity_poly.entity_id
_entity_poly.type
_entity_poly.pdbx_seq_one_letter_code
_entity_poly.pdbx_strand_id
1 'polypeptide(L)'
;MAMNSSFEELSKCAKSLEAGIHVHRSLNQLLNLKITMEICNWFGLKQLLEKYLDSEDFSQTAMVLLHRIRVLEMKPTDPRKRFASESYSSQKISKRSPIPYRKAVTLQTDWIIEPPSVPEKVPELIDVSELQNLEQFEYERLRPTLITLTAKRLKSFMDRNPEIEKIADGLFRRHCQVDCPEDMKYKTSTETWRTIHDVHINWKMYEEALARDDVECDISCIDLE
;
A
#
# COMPACT_ATOMS: atom_id res chain seq x y z
N MET A 1 -8.70 -11.24 -35.73
CA MET A 1 -9.42 -10.17 -36.46
C MET A 1 -10.50 -9.46 -35.62
N ALA A 2 -10.46 -9.48 -34.27
CA ALA A 2 -11.46 -8.81 -33.41
C ALA A 2 -10.96 -7.57 -32.66
N MET A 3 -9.69 -7.15 -32.84
CA MET A 3 -9.13 -6.00 -32.11
C MET A 3 -9.60 -4.64 -32.64
N ASN A 4 -9.89 -4.53 -33.95
CA ASN A 4 -10.17 -3.23 -34.56
C ASN A 4 -11.51 -2.62 -34.11
N SER A 5 -12.55 -3.45 -33.89
CA SER A 5 -13.85 -2.94 -33.43
C SER A 5 -13.78 -2.35 -32.02
N SER A 6 -13.05 -3.01 -31.11
CA SER A 6 -12.92 -2.53 -29.74
C SER A 6 -12.19 -1.18 -29.64
N PHE A 7 -11.20 -0.92 -30.50
CA PHE A 7 -10.46 0.33 -30.46
C PHE A 7 -11.29 1.52 -30.93
N GLU A 8 -12.04 1.35 -32.02
CA GLU A 8 -12.94 2.40 -32.53
C GLU A 8 -14.06 2.73 -31.53
N GLU A 9 -14.63 1.72 -30.87
CA GLU A 9 -15.63 1.92 -29.83
C GLU A 9 -15.07 2.65 -28.62
N LEU A 10 -13.85 2.30 -28.19
CA LEU A 10 -13.15 2.99 -27.09
C LEU A 10 -12.84 4.44 -27.45
N SER A 11 -12.41 4.69 -28.69
CA SER A 11 -12.17 6.04 -29.19
C SER A 11 -13.45 6.90 -29.21
N LYS A 12 -14.57 6.33 -29.64
CA LYS A 12 -15.88 7.01 -29.60
C LYS A 12 -16.28 7.33 -28.16
N CYS A 13 -16.16 6.38 -27.24
CA CYS A 13 -16.47 6.60 -25.83
C CYS A 13 -15.59 7.71 -25.22
N ALA A 14 -14.27 7.67 -25.47
CA ALA A 14 -13.35 8.68 -24.96
C ALA A 14 -13.68 10.09 -25.47
N LYS A 15 -13.95 10.25 -26.79
CA LYS A 15 -14.35 11.53 -27.38
C LYS A 15 -15.68 12.04 -26.82
N SER A 16 -16.65 11.16 -26.62
CA SER A 16 -17.93 11.49 -26.00
C SER A 16 -17.76 11.96 -24.55
N LEU A 17 -16.90 11.30 -23.77
CA LEU A 17 -16.57 11.72 -22.41
C LEU A 17 -15.80 13.05 -22.36
N GLU A 18 -14.89 13.28 -23.29
CA GLU A 18 -14.13 14.52 -23.38
C GLU A 18 -15.05 15.72 -23.74
N ALA A 19 -16.00 15.50 -24.64
CA ALA A 19 -16.99 16.51 -25.04
C ALA A 19 -18.14 16.70 -24.03
N GLY A 20 -18.27 15.84 -23.03
CA GLY A 20 -19.41 15.85 -22.08
C GLY A 20 -20.74 15.43 -22.70
N ILE A 21 -20.73 14.69 -23.81
CA ILE A 21 -21.93 14.29 -24.56
C ILE A 21 -22.16 12.79 -24.39
N HIS A 22 -23.40 12.36 -24.13
CA HIS A 22 -23.75 10.95 -23.93
C HIS A 22 -22.89 10.25 -22.84
N VAL A 23 -22.55 10.98 -21.76
CA VAL A 23 -21.67 10.52 -20.69
C VAL A 23 -22.13 9.18 -20.11
N HIS A 24 -23.41 9.11 -19.68
CA HIS A 24 -23.99 7.88 -19.12
C HIS A 24 -23.84 6.67 -20.06
N ARG A 25 -24.08 6.86 -21.37
CA ARG A 25 -23.97 5.79 -22.37
C ARG A 25 -22.52 5.36 -22.53
N SER A 26 -21.61 6.32 -22.60
CA SER A 26 -20.18 6.10 -22.81
C SER A 26 -19.54 5.39 -21.61
N LEU A 27 -19.89 5.79 -20.38
CA LEU A 27 -19.43 5.13 -19.16
C LEU A 27 -19.92 3.67 -19.08
N ASN A 28 -21.20 3.43 -19.34
CA ASN A 28 -21.75 2.08 -19.36
C ASN A 28 -21.15 1.21 -20.47
N GLN A 29 -20.84 1.78 -21.63
CA GLN A 29 -20.16 1.07 -22.70
C GLN A 29 -18.72 0.69 -22.31
N LEU A 30 -17.99 1.60 -21.63
CA LEU A 30 -16.65 1.32 -21.11
C LEU A 30 -16.61 0.16 -20.10
N LEU A 31 -17.66 -0.02 -19.29
CA LEU A 31 -17.76 -1.15 -18.36
C LEU A 31 -17.72 -2.50 -19.10
N ASN A 32 -18.38 -2.57 -20.26
CA ASN A 32 -18.51 -3.80 -21.04
C ASN A 32 -17.32 -4.06 -21.97
N LEU A 33 -16.52 -3.04 -22.27
CA LEU A 33 -15.38 -3.17 -23.17
C LEU A 33 -14.16 -3.78 -22.46
N LYS A 34 -13.34 -4.51 -23.23
CA LYS A 34 -12.06 -5.03 -22.73
C LYS A 34 -10.99 -3.94 -22.86
N ILE A 35 -10.73 -3.24 -21.76
CA ILE A 35 -9.74 -2.17 -21.70
C ILE A 35 -8.36 -2.75 -21.38
N THR A 36 -7.32 -2.30 -22.10
CA THR A 36 -5.90 -2.57 -21.80
C THR A 36 -5.22 -1.32 -21.30
N MET A 37 -4.08 -1.45 -20.61
CA MET A 37 -3.34 -0.31 -20.07
C MET A 37 -2.86 0.65 -21.17
N GLU A 38 -2.45 0.12 -22.33
CA GLU A 38 -2.08 0.92 -23.50
C GLU A 38 -3.23 1.83 -23.93
N ILE A 39 -4.46 1.31 -23.94
CA ILE A 39 -5.66 2.07 -24.34
C ILE A 39 -6.02 3.11 -23.27
N CYS A 40 -5.89 2.77 -21.98
CA CYS A 40 -6.07 3.74 -20.89
C CYS A 40 -5.18 4.96 -21.06
N ASN A 41 -3.89 4.73 -21.36
CA ASN A 41 -2.90 5.78 -21.54
C ASN A 41 -3.13 6.57 -22.82
N TRP A 42 -3.46 5.89 -23.93
CA TRP A 42 -3.67 6.51 -25.24
C TRP A 42 -4.79 7.57 -25.22
N PHE A 43 -5.88 7.29 -24.51
CA PHE A 43 -7.04 8.20 -24.44
C PHE A 43 -7.11 9.01 -23.13
N GLY A 44 -6.11 8.94 -22.25
CA GLY A 44 -6.15 9.64 -20.97
C GLY A 44 -7.37 9.27 -20.11
N LEU A 45 -7.85 8.01 -20.18
CA LEU A 45 -9.12 7.61 -19.57
C LEU A 45 -9.19 7.89 -18.06
N LYS A 46 -8.06 7.79 -17.35
CA LYS A 46 -7.99 8.07 -15.91
C LYS A 46 -8.38 9.52 -15.60
N GLN A 47 -7.78 10.48 -16.29
CA GLN A 47 -8.08 11.91 -16.12
C GLN A 47 -9.52 12.24 -16.55
N LEU A 48 -10.01 11.59 -17.61
CA LEU A 48 -11.39 11.77 -18.05
C LEU A 48 -12.39 11.27 -17.00
N LEU A 49 -12.13 10.13 -16.36
CA LEU A 49 -13.01 9.57 -15.33
C LEU A 49 -12.97 10.36 -14.02
N GLU A 50 -11.81 10.90 -13.65
CA GLU A 50 -11.66 11.76 -12.46
C GLU A 50 -12.58 12.99 -12.52
N LYS A 51 -12.80 13.57 -13.70
CA LYS A 51 -13.75 14.70 -13.89
C LYS A 51 -15.20 14.37 -13.53
N TYR A 52 -15.57 13.08 -13.52
CA TYR A 52 -16.94 12.63 -13.24
C TYR A 52 -17.11 12.03 -11.84
N LEU A 53 -16.08 12.10 -10.98
CA LEU A 53 -16.17 11.63 -9.60
C LEU A 53 -17.09 12.48 -8.74
N ASP A 54 -17.09 13.80 -8.96
CA ASP A 54 -17.89 14.75 -8.17
C ASP A 54 -19.35 14.84 -8.67
N SER A 55 -19.69 14.14 -9.75
CA SER A 55 -21.05 14.13 -10.29
C SER A 55 -21.88 13.05 -9.61
N GLU A 56 -22.99 13.43 -8.98
CA GLU A 56 -23.92 12.51 -8.31
C GLU A 56 -24.37 11.37 -9.23
N ASP A 57 -24.63 11.67 -10.51
CA ASP A 57 -25.15 10.71 -11.50
C ASP A 57 -24.09 9.69 -11.99
N PHE A 58 -22.80 10.03 -11.92
CA PHE A 58 -21.73 9.28 -12.59
C PHE A 58 -20.66 8.75 -11.65
N SER A 59 -20.59 9.25 -10.42
CA SER A 59 -19.57 8.94 -9.41
C SER A 59 -19.35 7.43 -9.25
N GLN A 60 -20.42 6.65 -9.06
CA GLN A 60 -20.33 5.21 -8.85
C GLN A 60 -19.71 4.48 -10.06
N THR A 61 -20.16 4.82 -11.26
CA THR A 61 -19.64 4.20 -12.49
C THR A 61 -18.20 4.61 -12.77
N ALA A 62 -17.85 5.88 -12.53
CA ALA A 62 -16.49 6.39 -12.65
C ALA A 62 -15.54 5.68 -11.66
N MET A 63 -15.95 5.50 -10.40
CA MET A 63 -15.18 4.77 -9.39
C MET A 63 -14.91 3.31 -9.80
N VAL A 64 -15.90 2.60 -10.35
CA VAL A 64 -15.72 1.22 -10.82
C VAL A 64 -14.71 1.15 -11.97
N LEU A 65 -14.79 2.08 -12.93
CA LEU A 65 -13.85 2.14 -14.05
C LEU A 65 -12.44 2.50 -13.59
N LEU A 66 -12.28 3.48 -12.69
CA LEU A 66 -10.99 3.84 -12.10
C LEU A 66 -10.38 2.69 -11.31
N HIS A 67 -11.18 1.94 -10.55
CA HIS A 67 -10.72 0.73 -9.87
C HIS A 67 -10.20 -0.30 -10.88
N ARG A 68 -10.89 -0.49 -12.00
CA ARG A 68 -10.45 -1.39 -13.07
C ARG A 68 -9.13 -0.94 -13.69
N ILE A 69 -8.93 0.35 -13.93
CA ILE A 69 -7.66 0.92 -14.42
C ILE A 69 -6.55 0.65 -13.41
N ARG A 70 -6.80 0.89 -12.11
CA ARG A 70 -5.84 0.62 -11.04
C ARG A 70 -5.45 -0.86 -10.95
N VAL A 71 -6.40 -1.78 -11.15
CA VAL A 71 -6.10 -3.22 -11.23
C VAL A 71 -5.24 -3.55 -12.46
N LEU A 72 -5.41 -2.84 -13.58
CA LEU A 72 -4.54 -2.97 -14.76
C LEU A 72 -3.14 -2.41 -14.51
N GLU A 73 -3.01 -1.29 -13.80
CA GLU A 73 -1.73 -0.71 -13.35
C GLU A 73 -0.95 -1.69 -12.46
N MET A 74 -1.66 -2.44 -11.59
CA MET A 74 -1.05 -3.42 -10.69
C MET A 74 -0.72 -4.76 -11.34
N LYS A 75 -1.31 -5.08 -12.50
CA LYS A 75 -0.98 -6.33 -13.19
C LYS A 75 0.42 -6.20 -13.78
N PRO A 76 1.36 -7.11 -13.45
CA PRO A 76 2.65 -7.12 -14.11
C PRO A 76 2.42 -7.36 -15.61
N THR A 77 2.63 -6.32 -16.42
CA THR A 77 2.51 -6.32 -17.88
C THR A 77 3.55 -7.22 -18.55
N ASP A 78 4.37 -7.90 -17.75
CA ASP A 78 5.43 -8.78 -18.21
C ASP A 78 5.25 -10.21 -17.67
N PRO A 79 4.78 -11.16 -18.50
CA PRO A 79 4.72 -12.57 -18.12
C PRO A 79 6.12 -13.17 -17.83
N ARG A 80 7.22 -12.49 -18.17
CA ARG A 80 8.59 -12.96 -17.89
C ARG A 80 9.09 -12.68 -16.46
N LYS A 81 8.36 -11.92 -15.64
CA LYS A 81 8.74 -11.65 -14.24
C LYS A 81 8.02 -12.50 -13.18
N ARG A 82 7.26 -13.53 -13.58
CA ARG A 82 6.52 -14.41 -12.66
C ARG A 82 7.29 -15.62 -12.13
N PHE A 83 8.58 -15.77 -12.43
CA PHE A 83 9.39 -16.90 -11.97
C PHE A 83 10.76 -16.44 -11.46
N ALA A 84 10.77 -15.76 -10.32
CA ALA A 84 11.98 -15.50 -9.53
C ALA A 84 11.68 -15.73 -8.04
N SER A 85 11.09 -16.89 -7.75
CA SER A 85 11.01 -17.53 -6.43
C SER A 85 10.83 -19.03 -6.67
N GLU A 86 11.87 -19.61 -7.26
CA GLU A 86 12.39 -20.95 -6.97
C GLU A 86 11.36 -22.05 -6.67
N SER A 87 10.70 -22.51 -7.73
CA SER A 87 10.33 -23.93 -7.82
C SER A 87 11.62 -24.72 -8.08
N TYR A 88 12.46 -24.91 -7.06
CA TYR A 88 13.59 -25.82 -7.18
C TYR A 88 13.05 -27.25 -7.26
N SER A 89 13.19 -27.78 -8.47
CA SER A 89 13.11 -29.18 -8.83
C SER A 89 13.64 -30.08 -7.71
N SER A 90 12.81 -31.05 -7.32
CA SER A 90 13.15 -32.13 -6.40
C SER A 90 14.31 -32.96 -6.96
N GLN A 91 15.54 -32.52 -6.71
CA GLN A 91 16.74 -33.31 -6.94
C GLN A 91 17.39 -33.68 -5.60
N LYS A 92 17.42 -34.99 -5.38
CA LYS A 92 18.08 -35.73 -4.30
C LYS A 92 19.40 -35.08 -3.87
N ILE A 93 19.48 -34.57 -2.64
CA ILE A 93 20.75 -34.29 -1.97
C ILE A 93 20.82 -35.06 -0.66
N SER A 94 21.98 -35.66 -0.49
CA SER A 94 22.38 -36.71 0.44
C SER A 94 22.46 -36.26 1.91
N LYS A 95 21.94 -37.13 2.78
CA LYS A 95 22.28 -37.41 4.19
C LYS A 95 23.27 -36.43 4.85
N ARG A 96 22.78 -35.61 5.79
CA ARG A 96 23.54 -35.18 6.98
C ARG A 96 22.64 -35.09 8.22
N SER A 97 23.27 -35.45 9.32
CA SER A 97 22.89 -35.89 10.68
C SER A 97 21.70 -35.23 11.40
N PRO A 98 21.02 -35.97 12.31
CA PRO A 98 19.87 -35.45 13.06
C PRO A 98 20.33 -34.59 14.26
N ILE A 99 19.70 -33.42 14.43
CA ILE A 99 19.79 -32.64 15.68
C ILE A 99 18.70 -33.18 16.64
N PRO A 100 19.01 -33.49 17.91
CA PRO A 100 18.11 -34.21 18.80
C PRO A 100 17.05 -33.31 19.47
N TYR A 101 15.84 -33.86 19.61
CA TYR A 101 14.78 -33.52 20.57
C TYR A 101 14.34 -32.05 20.71
N ARG A 102 13.38 -31.62 19.88
CA ARG A 102 12.31 -30.71 20.35
C ARG A 102 10.95 -31.19 19.83
N LYS A 103 10.01 -31.32 20.78
CA LYS A 103 8.66 -31.88 20.62
C LYS A 103 7.90 -31.16 19.50
N ALA A 104 7.22 -31.93 18.66
CA ALA A 104 6.25 -31.42 17.70
C ALA A 104 5.08 -30.78 18.45
N VAL A 105 4.90 -29.46 18.28
CA VAL A 105 3.66 -28.79 18.66
C VAL A 105 2.72 -28.90 17.46
N THR A 106 1.75 -29.79 17.56
CA THR A 106 0.56 -29.85 16.72
C THR A 106 -0.26 -28.59 16.97
N LEU A 107 -0.24 -27.63 16.03
CA LEU A 107 -1.25 -26.58 16.01
C LEU A 107 -2.43 -27.08 15.17
N GLN A 108 -3.51 -27.39 15.88
CA GLN A 108 -4.82 -27.66 15.30
C GLN A 108 -5.27 -26.47 14.47
N THR A 109 -5.74 -26.79 13.28
CA THR A 109 -6.28 -25.86 12.29
C THR A 109 -7.77 -25.72 12.56
N ASP A 110 -8.15 -24.85 13.49
CA ASP A 110 -9.55 -24.44 13.64
C ASP A 110 -9.63 -22.92 13.47
N TRP A 111 -10.07 -22.54 12.28
CA TRP A 111 -10.49 -21.19 11.96
C TRP A 111 -11.79 -20.89 12.72
N ILE A 112 -11.94 -19.62 13.14
CA ILE A 112 -13.08 -19.03 13.88
C ILE A 112 -12.89 -19.14 15.40
N ILE A 113 -12.86 -17.98 16.09
CA ILE A 113 -13.50 -17.65 17.39
C ILE A 113 -12.81 -16.40 17.98
N GLU A 114 -13.66 -15.40 18.26
CA GLU A 114 -13.61 -14.27 19.22
C GLU A 114 -12.29 -13.64 19.71
N PRO A 115 -12.25 -12.30 19.90
CA PRO A 115 -11.08 -11.62 20.46
C PRO A 115 -10.95 -11.93 21.96
N PRO A 116 -9.84 -12.54 22.42
CA PRO A 116 -9.61 -12.69 23.83
C PRO A 116 -8.94 -11.43 24.39
N SER A 117 -9.60 -10.82 25.38
CA SER A 117 -9.04 -9.86 26.32
C SER A 117 -7.88 -10.45 27.14
N VAL A 118 -6.69 -9.82 27.04
CA VAL A 118 -5.57 -9.58 28.03
C VAL A 118 -5.39 -10.65 29.15
N PRO A 119 -4.19 -11.22 29.45
CA PRO A 119 -3.00 -10.43 29.83
C PRO A 119 -1.60 -11.04 29.54
N GLU A 120 -0.58 -10.24 29.89
CA GLU A 120 0.69 -10.67 30.53
C GLU A 120 1.92 -11.06 29.68
N LYS A 121 3.02 -10.39 30.05
CA LYS A 121 4.42 -10.47 29.59
C LYS A 121 4.71 -9.87 28.21
N VAL A 122 4.88 -8.53 28.23
CA VAL A 122 5.77 -7.84 27.29
C VAL A 122 7.14 -8.53 27.39
N PRO A 123 7.65 -9.19 26.33
CA PRO A 123 9.00 -9.73 26.33
C PRO A 123 9.95 -8.58 26.67
N GLU A 124 10.91 -8.81 27.57
CA GLU A 124 11.97 -7.85 27.90
C GLU A 124 12.36 -7.09 26.63
N LEU A 125 12.09 -5.78 26.65
CA LEU A 125 12.44 -4.87 25.57
C LEU A 125 13.93 -5.06 25.33
N ILE A 126 14.27 -5.85 24.32
CA ILE A 126 15.64 -5.95 23.82
C ILE A 126 16.07 -4.51 23.64
N ASP A 127 17.16 -4.11 24.29
CA ASP A 127 17.67 -2.77 24.09
C ASP A 127 18.15 -2.70 22.64
N VAL A 128 17.28 -2.12 21.81
CA VAL A 128 17.45 -1.98 20.37
C VAL A 128 18.77 -1.26 20.06
N SER A 129 19.31 -0.52 21.03
CA SER A 129 20.62 0.12 20.98
C SER A 129 21.79 -0.86 20.83
N GLU A 130 21.66 -2.08 21.34
CA GLU A 130 22.68 -3.13 21.32
C GLU A 130 22.69 -3.93 20.01
N LEU A 131 21.61 -3.84 19.23
CA LEU A 131 21.44 -4.58 17.98
C LEU A 131 22.13 -3.81 16.84
N GLN A 132 23.45 -3.92 16.75
CA GLN A 132 24.26 -3.30 15.70
C GLN A 132 25.06 -4.34 14.91
N ASN A 133 25.24 -4.09 13.61
CA ASN A 133 26.08 -4.91 12.72
C ASN A 133 25.65 -6.40 12.63
N LEU A 134 24.36 -6.68 12.81
CA LEU A 134 23.79 -8.01 12.63
C LEU A 134 23.63 -8.36 11.15
N GLU A 135 23.64 -9.65 10.82
CA GLU A 135 23.32 -10.12 9.47
C GLU A 135 21.82 -9.92 9.16
N GLN A 136 21.46 -9.79 7.87
CA GLN A 136 20.08 -9.58 7.44
C GLN A 136 19.10 -10.62 8.03
N PHE A 137 19.52 -11.89 8.10
CA PHE A 137 18.74 -12.98 8.68
C PHE A 137 18.47 -12.81 10.18
N GLU A 138 19.38 -12.20 10.92
CA GLU A 138 19.21 -11.93 12.35
C GLU A 138 18.17 -10.83 12.57
N TYR A 139 18.16 -9.79 11.73
CA TYR A 139 17.09 -8.81 11.71
C TYR A 139 15.73 -9.41 11.34
N GLU A 140 15.68 -10.38 10.43
CA GLU A 140 14.43 -11.10 10.12
C GLU A 140 13.88 -11.85 11.33
N ARG A 141 14.75 -12.45 12.14
CA ARG A 141 14.36 -13.10 13.40
C ARG A 141 13.85 -12.10 14.43
N LEU A 142 14.40 -10.89 14.45
CA LEU A 142 14.00 -9.82 15.35
C LEU A 142 12.76 -9.06 14.88
N ARG A 143 12.24 -9.36 13.69
CA ARG A 143 11.07 -8.69 13.10
C ARG A 143 9.85 -8.61 14.05
N PRO A 144 9.47 -9.67 14.80
CA PRO A 144 8.36 -9.60 15.77
C PRO A 144 8.60 -8.64 16.93
N THR A 145 9.86 -8.39 17.30
CA THR A 145 10.22 -7.41 18.33
C THR A 145 10.26 -6.01 17.72
N LEU A 146 10.89 -5.85 16.56
CA LEU A 146 11.06 -4.55 15.91
C LEU A 146 9.72 -3.92 15.52
N ILE A 147 8.71 -4.72 15.17
CA ILE A 147 7.37 -4.23 14.82
C ILE A 147 6.60 -3.63 16.01
N THR A 148 7.07 -3.85 17.25
CA THR A 148 6.49 -3.27 18.47
C THR A 148 7.08 -1.90 18.82
N LEU A 149 8.18 -1.52 18.17
CA LEU A 149 8.79 -0.21 18.37
C LEU A 149 7.88 0.88 17.83
N THR A 150 7.93 2.07 18.44
CA THR A 150 7.30 3.25 17.84
C THR A 150 8.01 3.61 16.54
N ALA A 151 7.31 4.22 15.59
CA ALA A 151 7.90 4.64 14.31
C ALA A 151 9.17 5.48 14.51
N LYS A 152 9.20 6.37 15.52
CA LYS A 152 10.38 7.18 15.88
C LYS A 152 11.57 6.31 16.31
N ARG A 153 11.36 5.31 17.16
CA ARG A 153 12.42 4.39 17.61
C ARG A 153 12.91 3.52 16.45
N LEU A 154 11.99 3.06 15.60
CA LEU A 154 12.34 2.27 14.42
C LEU A 154 13.16 3.09 13.41
N LYS A 155 12.79 4.37 13.14
CA LYS A 155 13.59 5.29 12.30
C LYS A 155 15.01 5.44 12.87
N SER A 156 15.11 5.81 14.16
CA SER A 156 16.41 5.95 14.82
C SER A 156 17.24 4.66 14.82
N PHE A 157 16.59 3.49 14.85
CA PHE A 157 17.26 2.21 14.76
C PHE A 157 17.80 1.94 13.35
N MET A 158 17.00 2.22 12.32
CA MET A 158 17.41 2.09 10.92
C MET A 158 18.54 3.03 10.56
N ASP A 159 18.54 4.27 11.07
CA ASP A 159 19.60 5.24 10.79
C ASP A 159 20.96 4.78 11.33
N ARG A 160 20.96 3.94 12.38
CA ARG A 160 22.16 3.27 12.91
C ARG A 160 22.50 1.96 12.20
N ASN A 161 21.52 1.34 11.54
CA ASN A 161 21.62 0.01 10.94
C ASN A 161 20.99 -0.01 9.54
N PRO A 162 21.64 0.58 8.52
CA PRO A 162 21.06 0.72 7.18
C PRO A 162 20.73 -0.63 6.51
N GLU A 163 21.45 -1.71 6.88
CA GLU A 163 21.25 -3.07 6.34
C GLU A 163 19.82 -3.63 6.53
N ILE A 164 19.07 -3.10 7.50
CA ILE A 164 17.70 -3.57 7.76
C ILE A 164 16.67 -3.02 6.76
N GLU A 165 17.01 -2.05 5.91
CA GLU A 165 16.05 -1.30 5.09
C GLU A 165 15.07 -2.20 4.30
N LYS A 166 15.55 -3.31 3.75
CA LYS A 166 14.72 -4.30 3.04
C LYS A 166 13.63 -4.94 3.91
N ILE A 167 13.93 -5.19 5.18
CA ILE A 167 12.99 -5.81 6.15
C ILE A 167 12.11 -4.73 6.78
N ALA A 168 12.71 -3.56 7.03
CA ALA A 168 12.06 -2.46 7.71
C ALA A 168 10.98 -1.78 6.87
N ASP A 169 11.07 -1.81 5.54
CA ASP A 169 9.96 -1.40 4.67
C ASP A 169 8.66 -2.15 5.06
N GLY A 170 8.75 -3.45 5.34
CA GLY A 170 7.63 -4.24 5.83
C GLY A 170 7.17 -3.91 7.25
N LEU A 171 8.03 -3.28 8.08
CA LEU A 171 7.69 -2.81 9.42
C LEU A 171 6.93 -1.49 9.37
N PHE A 172 7.35 -0.54 8.52
CA PHE A 172 6.64 0.72 8.33
C PHE A 172 5.24 0.55 7.75
N ARG A 173 5.00 -0.52 6.99
CA ARG A 173 3.64 -0.84 6.52
C ARG A 173 2.63 -0.90 7.68
N ARG A 174 3.00 -1.49 8.82
CA ARG A 174 2.11 -1.56 9.99
C ARG A 174 1.91 -0.18 10.61
N HIS A 175 2.96 0.64 10.68
CA HIS A 175 2.82 2.01 11.15
C HIS A 175 1.89 2.82 10.24
N CYS A 176 1.99 2.69 8.92
CA CYS A 176 1.02 3.29 8.00
C CYS A 176 -0.41 2.79 8.22
N GLN A 177 -0.61 1.49 8.50
CA GLN A 177 -1.95 0.95 8.80
C GLN A 177 -2.61 1.61 10.01
N VAL A 178 -1.81 2.01 11.00
CA VAL A 178 -2.30 2.59 12.25
C VAL A 178 -2.37 4.11 12.16
N ASP A 179 -1.33 4.74 11.65
CA ASP A 179 -1.17 6.19 11.65
C ASP A 179 -1.85 6.86 10.44
N CYS A 180 -1.86 6.19 9.28
CA CYS A 180 -2.42 6.72 8.02
C CYS A 180 -3.20 5.66 7.21
N PRO A 181 -4.34 5.16 7.74
CA PRO A 181 -5.13 4.10 7.09
C PRO A 181 -5.68 4.51 5.71
N GLU A 182 -5.75 5.80 5.41
CA GLU A 182 -6.20 6.33 4.13
C GLU A 182 -5.10 6.23 3.04
N ASP A 183 -3.85 6.52 3.40
CA ASP A 183 -2.68 6.53 2.49
C ASP A 183 -2.14 5.15 2.17
N MET A 184 -2.54 4.15 2.96
CA MET A 184 -2.30 2.73 2.74
C MET A 184 -2.64 2.23 1.32
N LYS A 185 -3.52 2.95 0.62
CA LYS A 185 -3.93 2.65 -0.75
C LYS A 185 -2.89 3.08 -1.79
N TYR A 186 -1.94 3.95 -1.47
CA TYR A 186 -1.14 4.69 -2.46
C TYR A 186 0.35 4.38 -2.46
N LYS A 187 0.77 3.12 -2.23
CA LYS A 187 2.19 2.75 -2.43
C LYS A 187 2.51 2.52 -3.90
N THR A 188 3.34 3.40 -4.49
CA THR A 188 3.95 3.15 -5.80
C THR A 188 5.14 2.18 -5.69
N SER A 189 5.60 1.62 -6.81
CA SER A 189 6.78 0.73 -6.82
C SER A 189 8.09 1.43 -6.48
N THR A 190 8.13 2.75 -6.58
CA THR A 190 9.29 3.60 -6.30
C THR A 190 9.34 4.08 -4.86
N GLU A 191 8.23 4.04 -4.14
CA GLU A 191 8.12 4.53 -2.76
C GLU A 191 8.34 3.40 -1.77
N THR A 192 8.93 3.75 -0.62
CA THR A 192 8.99 2.87 0.55
C THR A 192 7.86 3.23 1.51
N TRP A 193 7.40 2.28 2.31
CA TRP A 193 6.46 2.54 3.40
C TRP A 193 7.02 3.52 4.41
N ARG A 194 8.36 3.55 4.58
CA ARG A 194 9.03 4.57 5.39
C ARG A 194 8.78 5.97 4.82
N THR A 195 9.01 6.16 3.52
CA THR A 195 8.77 7.43 2.83
C THR A 195 7.32 7.87 2.91
N ILE A 196 6.37 6.94 2.70
CA ILE A 196 4.92 7.23 2.80
C ILE A 196 4.58 7.67 4.23
N HIS A 197 5.09 6.96 5.23
CA HIS A 197 4.91 7.32 6.64
C HIS A 197 5.49 8.70 6.96
N ASP A 198 6.71 8.99 6.49
CA ASP A 198 7.38 10.27 6.69
C ASP A 198 6.58 11.43 6.07
N VAL A 199 6.13 11.28 4.83
CA VAL A 199 5.32 12.28 4.12
C VAL A 199 4.01 12.54 4.87
N HIS A 200 3.30 11.47 5.27
CA HIS A 200 2.04 11.62 6.00
C HIS A 200 2.22 12.34 7.34
N ILE A 201 3.20 11.91 8.15
CA ILE A 201 3.43 12.52 9.46
C ILE A 201 3.84 13.98 9.31
N ASN A 202 4.67 14.32 8.33
CA ASN A 202 5.04 15.70 8.05
C ASN A 202 3.85 16.54 7.59
N TRP A 203 2.99 15.99 6.73
CA TRP A 203 1.75 16.65 6.28
C TRP A 203 0.79 16.90 7.44
N LYS A 204 0.56 15.89 8.28
CA LYS A 204 -0.26 16.01 9.49
C LYS A 204 0.27 17.07 10.45
N MET A 205 1.58 17.10 10.68
CA MET A 205 2.20 18.13 11.52
C MET A 205 2.04 19.54 10.92
N TYR A 206 2.06 19.66 9.59
CA TYR A 206 1.84 20.93 8.89
C TYR A 206 0.39 21.41 9.03
N GLU A 207 -0.61 20.54 8.84
CA GLU A 207 -2.02 20.87 9.05
C GLU A 207 -2.32 21.26 10.51
N GLU A 208 -1.74 20.55 11.47
CA GLU A 208 -1.85 20.87 12.90
C GLU A 208 -1.21 22.22 13.24
N ALA A 209 -0.15 22.63 12.55
CA ALA A 209 0.47 23.94 12.73
C ALA A 209 -0.38 25.06 12.14
N LEU A 210 -0.90 24.90 10.92
CA LEU A 210 -1.82 25.85 10.29
C LEU A 210 -3.06 26.09 11.16
N ALA A 211 -3.66 25.01 11.69
CA ALA A 211 -4.83 25.11 12.55
C ALA A 211 -4.57 25.86 13.87
N ARG A 212 -3.32 25.90 14.36
CA ARG A 212 -2.96 26.70 15.54
C ARG A 212 -2.76 28.16 15.21
N ASP A 213 -2.15 28.45 14.06
CA ASP A 213 -1.95 29.84 13.60
C ASP A 213 -3.29 30.53 13.32
N ASP A 214 -4.29 29.81 12.78
CA ASP A 214 -5.65 30.34 12.60
C ASP A 214 -6.36 30.63 13.93
N VAL A 215 -6.10 29.82 14.98
CA VAL A 215 -6.67 30.04 16.33
C VAL A 215 -5.97 31.17 17.07
N GLU A 216 -4.68 31.43 16.83
CA GLU A 216 -3.97 32.58 17.40
C GLU A 216 -4.35 33.91 16.72
N CYS A 217 -4.78 33.90 15.45
CA CYS A 217 -5.29 35.10 14.79
C CYS A 217 -6.67 35.55 15.29
N ASP A 218 -7.55 34.63 15.69
CA ASP A 218 -8.92 34.96 16.14
C ASP A 218 -9.02 35.53 17.58
N ILE A 219 -7.92 35.55 18.34
CA ILE A 219 -7.90 36.06 19.73
C ILE A 219 -7.48 37.54 19.81
N SER A 220 -7.10 38.17 18.69
CA SER A 220 -6.59 39.57 18.69
C SER A 220 -7.61 40.67 18.35
N CYS A 221 -8.90 40.36 18.22
CA CYS A 221 -9.96 41.37 17.97
C CYS A 221 -10.88 41.65 19.16
N ILE A 222 -10.48 41.28 20.38
CA ILE A 222 -11.22 41.63 21.60
C ILE A 222 -10.82 43.04 22.05
N ASP A 223 -11.74 43.98 21.80
CA ASP A 223 -12.01 45.24 22.50
C ASP A 223 -10.83 46.20 22.75
N LEU A 224 -10.71 47.19 21.85
CA LEU A 224 -10.23 48.54 22.20
C LEU A 224 -11.36 49.53 21.89
N GLU A 225 -12.02 49.99 22.95
CA GLU A 225 -12.89 51.18 22.98
C GLU A 225 -12.17 52.44 22.47
#